data_AF-A0A0E0AF96-F1
#
_entry.id   AF-A0A0E0AF96-F1
#
_cell.length_a   1.000
_cell.length_b   1.000
_cell.length_c   1.000
_cell.angle_alpha   90.00
_cell.angle_beta   90.00
_cell.angle_gamma   90.00
#
_symmetry.space_group_name_H-M   'P 1'
#
loop_
_entity.id
_entity.type
_entity.pdbx_description
1 polymer ?
#
loop_
_entity_poly.entity_id
_entity_poly.type
_entity_poly.pdbx_seq_one_letter_code
_entity_poly.pdbx_strand_id
1 'polypeptide(L)' 'MALPPLRVRRALMDEAIAGEILLRLPPDEPERLVRASLVCKPWRRLVTDRVFLLRYRLFHRAAL' A
#
# COMPACT_ATOMS: atom_id res chain seq x y z
N MET A 1 18.14 1.73 21.57
CA MET A 1 17.03 1.99 20.62
C MET A 1 15.73 2.00 21.40
N ALA A 2 15.13 3.17 21.64
CA ALA A 2 13.79 3.23 22.21
C ALA A 2 12.78 2.89 21.12
N LEU A 3 11.81 2.01 21.43
CA LEU A 3 10.72 1.75 20.50
C LEU A 3 9.89 3.03 20.33
N PRO A 4 9.44 3.35 19.11
CA PRO A 4 8.62 4.53 18.88
C PRO A 4 7.31 4.43 19.67
N PRO A 5 6.64 5.56 19.98
CA PRO A 5 5.38 5.56 20.71
C PRO A 5 4.35 4.61 20.10
N LEU A 6 3.49 3.99 20.92
CA LEU A 6 2.46 3.03 20.49
C LEU A 6 1.61 3.53 19.32
N ARG A 7 1.30 4.83 19.30
CA ARG A 7 0.56 5.47 18.19
C ARG A 7 1.29 5.37 16.85
N VAL A 8 2.60 5.61 16.86
CA VAL A 8 3.44 5.50 15.66
C VAL A 8 3.55 4.04 15.23
N ARG A 9 3.71 3.12 16.19
CA ARG A 9 3.74 1.67 15.89
C ARG A 9 2.43 1.20 15.26
N ARG A 10 1.29 1.65 15.78
CA ARG A 10 -0.03 1.32 15.22
C ARG A 10 -0.17 1.87 13.82
N ALA A 11 0.15 3.14 13.59
CA ALA A 11 0.08 3.74 12.26
C ALA A 11 0.95 2.99 11.24
N LEU A 12 2.17 2.60 11.62
CA LEU A 12 3.06 1.79 10.77
C LEU A 12 2.49 0.40 10.48
N MET A 13 1.89 -0.26 11.48
CA MET A 13 1.21 -1.55 11.26
C MET A 13 0.00 -1.40 10.34
N ASP A 14 -0.79 -0.34 10.52
CA ASP A 14 -1.97 -0.08 9.70
C ASP A 14 -1.56 0.24 8.24
N GLU A 15 -0.47 0.99 8.04
CA GLU A 15 0.11 1.24 6.71
C GLU A 15 0.69 -0.04 6.07
N ALA A 16 1.33 -0.90 6.86
CA ALA A 16 1.83 -2.19 6.37
C ALA A 16 0.68 -3.12 5.94
N ILE A 17 -0.37 -3.23 6.76
CA ILE A 17 -1.58 -4.01 6.45
C ILE A 17 -2.28 -3.43 5.22
N ALA A 18 -2.45 -2.10 5.15
CA ALA A 18 -3.03 -1.45 3.98
C ALA A 18 -2.20 -1.73 2.73
N GLY A 19 -0.87 -1.66 2.79
CA GLY A 19 0.01 -2.02 1.69
C GLY A 19 -0.21 -3.45 1.18
N GLU A 20 -0.37 -4.41 2.09
CA GLU A 20 -0.66 -5.81 1.74
C GLU A 20 -2.05 -6.02 1.10
N ILE A 21 -3.05 -5.26 1.54
CA ILE A 21 -4.40 -5.28 0.94
C ILE A 21 -4.34 -4.67 -0.46
N LEU A 22 -3.71 -3.50 -0.61
CA LEU A 22 -3.57 -2.80 -1.89
C LEU A 22 -2.74 -3.59 -2.89
N LEU A 23 -1.75 -4.35 -2.42
CA LEU A 23 -0.93 -5.22 -3.25
C LEU A 23 -1.75 -6.27 -3.99
N ARG A 24 -2.84 -6.75 -3.37
CA ARG A 24 -3.73 -7.79 -3.90
C ARG A 24 -4.82 -7.24 -4.83
N LEU A 25 -4.89 -5.93 -5.06
CA LEU A 25 -5.83 -5.35 -6.01
C LEU A 25 -5.43 -5.75 -7.45
N PRO A 26 -6.39 -6.17 -8.30
CA PRO A 26 -6.12 -6.64 -9.65
C PRO A 26 -5.49 -5.55 -10.55
N PRO A 27 -4.50 -5.90 -11.40
CA PRO A 27 -3.83 -4.94 -12.28
C PRO A 27 -4.66 -4.56 -13.51
N ASP A 28 -5.66 -5.35 -13.88
CA ASP A 28 -6.61 -5.10 -14.97
C ASP A 28 -7.69 -4.06 -14.62
N GLU A 29 -7.82 -3.69 -13.34
CA GLU A 29 -8.75 -2.66 -12.85
C GLU A 29 -8.01 -1.52 -12.12
N PRO A 30 -7.24 -0.68 -12.85
CA PRO A 30 -6.40 0.37 -12.27
C PRO A 30 -7.19 1.40 -11.46
N GLU A 31 -8.48 1.60 -11.75
CA GLU A 31 -9.38 2.47 -10.99
C GLU A 31 -9.50 2.07 -9.52
N ARG A 32 -9.25 0.80 -9.15
CA ARG A 32 -9.29 0.35 -7.76
C ARG A 32 -8.17 0.97 -6.93
N LEU A 33 -6.95 1.04 -7.48
CA LEU A 33 -5.83 1.72 -6.84
C LEU A 33 -6.06 3.24 -6.75
N VAL A 34 -6.67 3.82 -7.78
CA VAL A 34 -7.06 5.24 -7.77
C VAL A 34 -8.07 5.52 -6.65
N ARG A 35 -9.14 4.73 -6.54
CA ARG A 35 -10.15 4.86 -5.48
C ARG A 35 -9.55 4.68 -4.08
N ALA A 36 -8.66 3.70 -3.91
CA ALA A 36 -7.92 3.49 -2.67
C ALA A 36 -7.11 4.74 -2.26
N SER A 37 -6.47 5.42 -3.21
CA SER A 37 -5.71 6.64 -2.94
C SER A 37 -6.56 7.81 -2.39
N LEU A 38 -7.88 7.76 -2.58
CA LEU A 38 -8.83 8.78 -2.14
C LEU A 38 -9.37 8.54 -0.72
N VAL A 39 -9.16 7.36 -0.14
CA VAL A 39 -9.68 7.01 1.19
C VAL A 39 -9.04 7.88 2.28
N CYS A 40 -7.71 7.95 2.30
CA CYS A 40 -6.97 8.75 3.28
C CYS A 40 -5.55 9.07 2.80
N LYS A 41 -4.89 10.03 3.47
CA LYS A 41 -3.51 10.45 3.13
C LYS A 41 -2.49 9.30 3.20
N PRO A 42 -2.51 8.40 4.21
CA PRO A 42 -1.63 7.23 4.24
C PRO A 42 -1.77 6.31 3.03
N TRP A 43 -3.01 5.97 2.64
CA TRP A 43 -3.26 5.13 1.48
C TRP A 43 -2.76 5.78 0.20
N ARG A 44 -3.00 7.08 0.04
CA ARG A 44 -2.42 7.83 -1.08
C ARG A 44 -0.90 7.72 -1.12
N ARG A 45 -0.22 7.89 0.02
CA ARG A 45 1.24 7.78 0.12
C ARG A 45 1.73 6.40 -0.32
N LEU A 46 1.08 5.34 0.16
CA LEU A 46 1.41 3.96 -0.21
C LEU A 46 1.27 3.72 -1.72
N VAL A 47 0.14 4.09 -2.32
CA VAL A 47 -0.10 3.85 -3.76
C VAL A 47 0.87 4.64 -4.65
N THR A 48 1.33 5.81 -4.21
CA THR A 48 2.32 6.62 -4.93
C THR A 48 3.78 6.26 -4.63
N ASP A 49 4.02 5.38 -3.66
CA ASP A 49 5.38 5.02 -3.24
C ASP A 49 6.06 4.11 -4.28
N ARG A 50 7.34 4.39 -4.57
CA ARG A 50 8.09 3.64 -5.59
C ARG A 50 8.32 2.19 -5.19
N VAL A 51 8.54 1.91 -3.90
CA VAL A 51 8.76 0.54 -3.41
C VAL A 51 7.46 -0.25 -3.51
N PHE A 52 6.33 0.36 -3.13
CA PHE A 52 5.01 -0.24 -3.32
C PHE A 52 4.75 -0.57 -4.81
N LEU A 53 4.95 0.39 -5.72
CA LEU A 53 4.73 0.18 -7.16
C LEU A 53 5.62 -0.92 -7.74
N LEU A 54 6.88 -1.02 -7.31
CA LEU A 54 7.77 -2.10 -7.73
C LEU A 54 7.27 -3.46 -7.22
N ARG A 55 6.91 -3.54 -5.93
CA ARG A 55 6.35 -4.76 -5.33
C ARG A 55 5.06 -5.18 -6.03
N TYR A 56 4.18 -4.23 -6.34
CA TYR A 56 2.94 -4.45 -7.07
C TYR A 56 3.19 -5.07 -8.45
N ARG A 57 4.09 -4.48 -9.24
CA ARG A 57 4.45 -5.02 -10.56
C ARG A 57 5.07 -6.41 -10.47
N LEU A 58 5.91 -6.67 -9.47
CA LEU A 58 6.53 -7.99 -9.28
C LEU A 58 5.51 -9.04 -8.84
N PHE A 59 4.60 -8.69 -7.94
CA PHE A 59 3.53 -9.56 -7.45
C PHE A 59 2.60 -9.99 -8.58
N HIS A 60 2.27 -9.07 -9.49
CA HIS A 60 1.39 -9.33 -10.64
C HIS A 60 2.13 -9.70 -11.93
N ARG A 61 3.47 -9.86 -11.91
CA ARG A 61 4.26 -10.15 -13.13
C ARG A 61 3.96 -11.52 -13.74
N ALA A 62 3.27 -12.40 -13.02
CA ALA A 62 2.78 -13.68 -13.53
C ALA A 62 1.38 -13.60 -14.16
N ALA A 63 0.76 -12.41 -14.19
CA ALA A 63 -0.58 -12.16 -14.72
C ALA A 63 -0.60 -11.27 -15.98
N LEU A 64 0.58 -10.97 -16.56
CA LEU A 64 0.75 -10.42 -17.91
C LEU A 64 1.14 -11.54 -18.87
#